data_AF-A0A135TNU1-F1
#
_entry.id   AF-A0A135TNU1-F1
#
_cell.length_a   1.000
_cell.length_b   1.000
_cell.length_c   1.000
_cell.angle_alpha   90.00
_cell.angle_beta   90.00
_cell.angle_gamma   90.00
#
_symmetry.space_group_name_H-M   'P 1'
#
loop_
_entity.id
_entity.type
_entity.pdbx_description
1 polymer ?
#
loop_
_entity_poly.entity_id
_entity_poly.type
_entity_poly.pdbx_seq_one_letter_code
_entity_poly.pdbx_strand_id
1 'polypeptide(L)' 'MNVQLKDITVTARDGRVSHLDQVYIRGSHVRFFIVPDMLRNAPMFRSRNVRGRGVGMARGRATASMPKTPQQ' A
#
# COMPACT_ATOMS: atom_id res chain seq x y z
N MET A 1 2.79 15.02 -10.05
CA MET A 1 3.24 13.62 -10.28
C MET A 1 4.03 13.55 -11.58
N ASN A 2 5.12 14.31 -11.67
CA ASN A 2 5.92 14.35 -12.90
C ASN A 2 6.76 13.08 -12.99
N VAL A 3 7.04 12.59 -14.20
CA VAL A 3 7.77 11.33 -14.41
C VAL A 3 8.81 11.50 -15.49
N GLN A 4 9.99 10.98 -15.23
CA GLN A 4 11.05 10.80 -16.22
C GLN A 4 11.15 9.31 -16.55
N LEU A 5 11.15 9.00 -17.84
CA LEU A 5 11.24 7.64 -18.38
C LEU A 5 12.47 7.53 -19.28
N LYS A 6 12.96 6.31 -19.44
CA LYS A 6 13.98 5.92 -20.43
C LYS A 6 13.51 4.68 -21.18
N ASP A 7 14.01 4.50 -22.40
CA ASP A 7 13.72 3.36 -23.27
C ASP A 7 12.21 3.12 -23.46
N ILE A 8 11.52 4.11 -24.02
CA ILE A 8 10.06 4.15 -24.12
C ILE A 8 9.60 3.68 -25.48
N THR A 9 8.59 2.82 -25.49
CA THR A 9 7.74 2.57 -26.66
C THR A 9 6.43 3.35 -26.47
N VAL A 10 6.15 4.30 -27.36
CA VAL A 10 4.92 5.10 -27.33
C VAL A 10 3.98 4.65 -28.43
N THR A 11 2.69 4.51 -28.08
CA THR A 11 1.62 4.27 -29.03
C THR A 11 0.74 5.52 -29.11
N ALA A 12 0.71 6.15 -30.27
CA ALA A 12 -0.12 7.31 -30.53
C ALA A 12 -1.60 6.91 -30.71
N ARG A 13 -2.51 7.89 -30.68
CA ARG A 13 -3.97 7.64 -30.79
C ARG A 13 -4.38 7.03 -32.13
N ASP A 14 -3.59 7.27 -33.17
CA ASP A 14 -3.74 6.70 -34.50
C ASP A 14 -3.19 5.26 -34.59
N GLY A 15 -2.67 4.71 -33.49
CA GLY A 15 -2.12 3.36 -33.39
C GLY A 15 -0.67 3.23 -33.83
N ARG A 16 -0.02 4.31 -34.28
CA ARG A 16 1.40 4.27 -34.65
C ARG A 16 2.27 4.08 -33.42
N VAL A 17 3.29 3.24 -33.56
CA VAL A 17 4.26 2.93 -32.51
C VAL A 17 5.60 3.56 -32.86
N SER A 18 6.23 4.22 -31.90
CA SER A 18 7.59 4.74 -32.03
C SER A 18 8.39 4.54 -30.75
N HIS A 19 9.71 4.63 -30.88
CA HIS A 19 10.65 4.52 -29.76
C HIS A 19 11.24 5.88 -29.42
N LEU A 20 11.42 6.14 -28.13
CA LEU A 20 12.02 7.36 -27.58
C LEU A 20 13.02 6.97 -26.49
N ASP A 21 14.23 7.54 -26.54
CA ASP A 21 15.29 7.19 -25.59
C ASP A 21 15.02 7.76 -24.18
N GLN A 22 14.56 9.02 -24.11
CA GLN A 22 14.29 9.69 -22.83
C GLN A 22 13.13 10.67 -22.95
N VAL A 23 12.21 10.64 -21.98
CA VAL A 23 11.02 11.52 -21.95
C VAL A 23 10.78 12.04 -20.53
N TYR A 24 10.31 13.28 -20.43
CA TYR A 24 9.76 13.86 -19.20
C TYR A 24 8.30 14.26 -19.39
N ILE A 25 7.41 13.72 -18.56
CA ILE A 25 5.97 13.99 -18.60
C ILE A 25 5.57 14.81 -17.38
N ARG A 26 4.91 15.95 -17.62
CA ARG A 26 4.27 16.74 -16.56
C ARG A 26 3.10 15.92 -15.98
N GLY A 27 3.08 15.80 -14.66
CA GLY A 27 2.12 14.95 -13.96
C GLY A 27 0.66 15.33 -14.13
N SER A 28 0.34 16.59 -14.43
CA SER A 28 -1.05 17.01 -14.67
C SER A 28 -1.65 16.43 -15.95
N HIS A 29 -0.82 15.89 -16.85
CA HIS A 29 -1.29 15.23 -18.08
C HIS A 29 -1.38 13.71 -17.96
N VAL A 30 -0.97 13.13 -16.82
CA VAL A 30 -1.01 11.69 -16.58
C VAL A 30 -2.39 11.30 -16.06
N ARG A 31 -3.02 10.30 -16.68
CA ARG A 31 -4.34 9.80 -16.27
C ARG A 31 -4.25 8.68 -15.22
N PHE A 32 -3.42 7.68 -15.48
CA PHE A 32 -3.16 6.57 -14.56
C PHE A 32 -1.79 5.96 -14.85
N PHE A 33 -1.29 5.15 -13.91
CA PHE A 33 -0.13 4.30 -14.14
C PHE A 33 -0.51 2.84 -14.00
N ILE A 34 0.08 2.02 -14.85
CA ILE A 34 0.13 0.57 -14.66
C ILE A 34 1.53 0.28 -14.13
N VAL A 35 1.59 -0.41 -13.01
CA VAL A 35 2.84 -0.78 -12.33
C VAL A 35 2.98 -2.30 -12.32
N PRO A 36 4.19 -2.85 -12.13
CA PRO A 36 4.37 -4.30 -12.05
C PRO A 36 3.50 -4.93 -10.96
N ASP A 37 2.96 -6.11 -11.28
CA ASP A 37 2.12 -6.91 -10.38
C ASP A 37 2.86 -7.33 -9.10
N MET A 38 4.19 -7.40 -9.13
CA MET A 38 5.06 -7.60 -7.97
C MET A 38 4.77 -6.61 -6.82
N LEU A 39 4.28 -5.41 -7.14
CA LEU A 39 3.96 -4.40 -6.14
C LEU A 39 2.61 -4.65 -5.44
N ARG A 40 1.80 -5.63 -5.86
CA ARG A 40 0.46 -5.86 -5.29
C ARG A 40 0.46 -6.08 -3.77
N ASN A 41 1.51 -6.72 -3.25
CA ASN A 41 1.64 -7.07 -1.83
C ASN A 41 2.52 -6.08 -1.05
N ALA A 42 3.01 -5.02 -1.72
CA ALA A 42 3.88 -4.04 -1.11
C ALA A 42 3.17 -3.38 0.09
N PRO A 43 3.91 -3.04 1.16
CA PRO A 43 3.34 -2.53 2.40
C PRO A 43 2.50 -1.26 2.19
N MET A 44 2.77 -0.50 1.13
CA MET A 44 2.05 0.73 0.78
C MET A 44 0.63 0.50 0.28
N PHE A 45 0.32 -0.69 -0.25
CA PHE A 45 -1.03 -1.06 -0.69
C PHE A 45 -1.81 -1.85 0.37
N ARG A 46 -1.22 -2.09 1.55
CA ARG A 46 -1.93 -2.71 2.68
C ARG A 46 -2.82 -1.65 3.35
N SER A 47 -4.10 -1.98 3.52
CA SER A 47 -5.05 -1.10 4.20
C SER A 47 -4.57 -0.84 5.65
N ARG A 48 -4.35 0.43 5.98
CA ARG A 48 -3.89 0.88 7.30
C ARG A 48 -5.03 0.93 8.34
N ASN A 49 -6.17 0.30 8.08
CA ASN A 49 -7.32 0.24 8.99
C ASN A 49 -7.10 -0.58 10.27
N VAL A 50 -5.84 -0.86 10.64
CA VAL A 50 -5.47 -1.48 11.93
C VAL A 50 -4.38 -0.68 12.67
N ARG A 51 -4.24 0.64 12.40
CA ARG A 51 -3.46 1.54 13.27
C ARG A 51 -4.35 2.48 14.06
N GLY A 52 -5.39 1.92 14.67
CA GLY A 52 -6.39 2.67 15.42
C GLY A 52 -7.28 1.82 16.33
N ARG A 53 -6.96 0.55 16.62
CA ARG A 53 -7.56 -0.11 17.78
C ARG A 53 -6.74 0.30 19.00
N GLY A 54 -6.94 1.55 19.42
CA GLY A 54 -6.62 1.95 20.78
C GLY A 54 -7.46 1.09 21.72
N VAL A 55 -6.89 0.00 22.22
CA VAL A 55 -7.33 -0.68 23.44
C VAL A 55 -6.07 -1.08 24.22
N GLY A 56 -5.22 -0.08 24.44
CA GLY A 56 -4.51 0.03 25.70
C GLY A 56 -5.40 0.82 26.65
N MET A 57 -6.56 0.28 27.03
CA MET A 57 -7.31 0.63 28.25
C MET A 57 -8.60 -0.20 28.37
N ALA A 58 -8.75 -0.80 29.54
CA ALA A 58 -10.01 -1.13 30.21
C ALA A 58 -10.91 -2.23 29.62
N ARG A 59 -10.62 -3.48 30.01
CA ARG A 59 -11.54 -4.24 30.87
C ARG A 59 -10.85 -5.52 31.33
N GLY A 60 -10.28 -5.44 32.52
CA GLY A 60 -10.05 -6.62 33.35
C GLY A 60 -11.37 -7.39 33.46
N ARG A 61 -11.46 -8.51 32.75
CA ARG A 61 -12.16 -9.70 33.21
C ARG A 61 -11.04 -10.53 33.84
N ALA A 62 -10.83 -10.51 35.17
CA ALA A 62 -11.63 -11.31 36.10
C ALA A 62 -12.09 -12.58 35.36
N THR A 63 -11.22 -13.59 35.24
CA THR A 63 -11.11 -14.64 36.25
C THR A 63 -9.71 -15.25 36.27
N ALA A 64 -8.82 -14.78 37.16
CA ALA A 64 -7.82 -15.66 37.72
C ALA A 64 -8.52 -16.43 38.85
N SER A 65 -8.91 -17.67 38.58
CA SER A 65 -9.36 -18.60 39.63
C SER A 65 -8.16 -18.92 40.52
N MET A 66 -8.00 -18.11 41.57
CA MET A 66 -6.99 -18.30 42.61
C MET A 66 -7.27 -19.62 43.34
N PRO A 67 -6.32 -20.56 43.43
CA PRO A 67 -6.49 -21.77 44.21
C PRO A 67 -6.53 -21.39 45.69
N LYS A 68 -7.62 -21.72 46.40
CA LYS A 68 -7.65 -21.67 47.86
C LYS A 68 -7.50 -23.08 48.42
N THR A 69 -6.32 -23.36 48.92
CA THR A 69 -6.04 -24.29 50.03
C THR A 69 -4.95 -23.63 50.89
N PRO A 70 -4.81 -23.94 52.19
CA PRO A 70 -5.69 -24.65 53.14
C PRO A 70 -5.93 -23.82 54.43
N GLN A 71 -6.91 -24.18 55.26
CA GLN A 71 -6.89 -23.87 56.70
C GLN A 71 -7.80 -24.83 57.49
N GLN A 72 -7.12 -25.66 58.30
CA GLN A 72 -7.53 -26.59 59.37
C GLN A 72 -8.66 -27.59 59.09
#